data_AF-A0A814RMS9-F1
#
_entry.id   AF-A0A814RMS9-F1
#
_cell.length_a   1.000
_cell.length_b   1.000
_cell.length_c   1.000
_cell.angle_alpha   90.00
_cell.angle_beta   90.00
_cell.angle_gamma   90.00
#
_symmetry.space_group_name_H-M   'P 1'
#
loop_
_entity.id
_entity.type
_entity.pdbx_description
1 polymer ?
#
loop_
_entity_poly.entity_id
_entity_poly.type
_entity_poly.pdbx_seq_one_letter_code
_entity_poly.pdbx_strand_id
1 'polypeptide(L)'
;MLAKDKANVVVLDKAGGCPHHHNAKPSDKVAIDNSDIIIYIDEDFDGLIAPFLSNYKGKKVKISEFDSIDFSSVEGGVNWHFWLDLKNAKGFRKQLAAIIIRSFPEIKHDVQENLKAALVKIEELDNFKKSKL
;
A
#
# COMPACT_ATOMS: atom_id res chain seq x y z
N MET A 1 5.87 8.38 4.57
CA MET A 1 6.41 7.34 3.67
C MET A 1 7.36 6.47 4.48
N LEU A 2 7.33 5.14 4.33
CA LEU A 2 8.15 4.22 5.15
C LEU A 2 9.62 4.20 4.71
N ALA A 3 9.88 4.18 3.40
CA ALA A 3 11.23 4.11 2.85
C ALA A 3 11.87 5.49 2.56
N LYS A 4 11.08 6.56 2.43
CA LYS A 4 11.56 7.91 2.08
C LYS A 4 12.57 7.90 0.91
N ASP A 5 13.79 8.36 1.14
CA ASP A 5 14.91 8.45 0.20
C ASP A 5 15.69 7.13 0.02
N LYS A 6 15.38 6.11 0.82
CA LYS A 6 16.00 4.77 0.74
C LYS A 6 15.41 3.88 -0.36
N ALA A 7 14.35 4.33 -1.04
CA ALA A 7 13.77 3.62 -2.16
C ALA A 7 13.26 4.61 -3.23
N ASN A 8 13.43 4.25 -4.49
CA ASN A 8 12.75 4.92 -5.58
C ASN A 8 11.29 4.41 -5.65
N VAL A 9 10.34 5.23 -5.21
CA VAL A 9 8.92 4.87 -5.24
C VAL A 9 8.26 5.38 -6.50
N VAL A 10 7.83 4.46 -7.36
CA VAL A 10 7.04 4.75 -8.55
C VAL A 10 5.58 4.43 -8.27
N VAL A 11 4.72 5.45 -8.35
CA VAL A 11 3.26 5.28 -8.33
C VAL A 11 2.79 5.11 -9.77
N LEU A 12 2.04 4.05 -10.07
CA LEU A 12 1.55 3.77 -11.43
C LEU A 12 0.30 4.62 -11.74
N ASP A 13 -0.70 4.57 -10.86
CA ASP A 13 -1.86 5.45 -10.98
C ASP A 13 -1.63 6.80 -10.29
N LYS A 14 -0.96 7.71 -11.01
CA LYS A 14 -0.65 9.07 -10.52
C LYS A 14 -1.81 10.06 -10.69
N ALA A 15 -2.79 9.73 -11.52
CA ALA A 15 -3.85 10.66 -11.83
C ALA A 15 -4.84 10.66 -10.68
N GLY A 16 -5.33 11.82 -10.26
CA GLY A 16 -6.53 11.92 -9.41
C GLY A 16 -7.81 11.44 -10.10
N GLY A 17 -7.71 10.52 -11.07
CA GLY A 17 -8.80 9.80 -11.70
C GLY A 17 -9.15 8.56 -10.88
N CYS A 18 -10.29 7.97 -11.21
CA CYS A 18 -10.77 6.77 -10.55
C CYS A 18 -9.84 5.58 -10.87
N PRO A 19 -9.22 4.91 -9.87
CA PRO A 19 -8.32 3.77 -10.09
C PRO A 19 -8.94 2.64 -10.91
N HIS A 20 -10.27 2.53 -10.87
CA HIS A 20 -11.06 1.59 -11.64
C HIS A 20 -11.01 1.81 -13.17
N HIS A 21 -10.47 2.92 -13.67
CA HIS A 21 -10.43 3.26 -15.10
C HIS A 21 -9.03 3.59 -15.64
N HIS A 22 -7.98 3.24 -14.90
CA HIS A 22 -6.62 3.51 -15.34
C HIS A 22 -6.18 2.51 -16.42
N ASN A 23 -5.75 3.03 -17.58
CA ASN A 23 -5.18 2.21 -18.66
C ASN A 23 -3.67 2.11 -18.48
N ALA A 24 -3.16 0.88 -18.34
CA ALA A 24 -1.74 0.61 -18.26
C ALA A 24 -0.95 1.13 -19.47
N LYS A 25 0.16 1.80 -19.21
CA LYS A 25 1.06 2.35 -20.23
C LYS A 25 2.32 1.47 -20.37
N PRO A 26 3.02 1.52 -21.52
CA PRO A 26 4.31 0.85 -21.67
C PRO A 26 5.34 1.25 -20.59
N SER A 27 5.31 2.50 -20.15
CA SER A 27 6.15 2.99 -19.04
C SER A 27 5.87 2.27 -17.71
N ASP A 28 4.64 1.85 -17.47
CA ASP A 28 4.24 1.16 -16.24
C ASP A 28 4.81 -0.25 -16.24
N LYS A 29 4.74 -0.94 -17.38
CA LYS A 29 5.41 -2.23 -17.56
C LYS A 29 6.92 -2.13 -17.31
N VAL A 30 7.58 -1.12 -17.87
CA VAL A 30 9.02 -0.90 -17.65
C VAL A 30 9.32 -0.63 -16.17
N ALA A 31 8.46 0.12 -15.47
CA ALA A 31 8.62 0.36 -14.04
C ALA A 31 8.44 -0.92 -13.21
N ILE A 32 7.44 -1.74 -13.54
CA ILE A 32 7.19 -3.02 -12.87
C ILE A 32 8.34 -3.98 -13.11
N ASP A 33 8.76 -4.19 -14.35
CA ASP A 33 9.81 -5.14 -14.73
C ASP A 33 11.15 -4.82 -14.04
N ASN A 34 11.43 -3.54 -13.76
CA ASN A 34 12.66 -3.08 -13.11
C ASN A 34 12.54 -2.91 -11.58
N SER A 35 11.37 -3.16 -10.99
CA SER A 35 11.18 -3.03 -9.55
C SER A 35 11.63 -4.27 -8.79
N ASP A 36 12.14 -4.08 -7.56
CA ASP A 36 12.43 -5.18 -6.64
C ASP A 36 11.17 -5.68 -5.90
N ILE A 37 10.21 -4.76 -5.71
CA ILE A 37 8.96 -5.00 -5.00
C ILE A 37 7.80 -4.26 -5.66
N ILE A 38 6.69 -4.96 -5.86
CA ILE A 38 5.40 -4.37 -6.23
C ILE A 38 4.42 -4.52 -5.09
N ILE A 39 3.71 -3.44 -4.78
CA ILE A 39 2.69 -3.38 -3.74
C ILE A 39 1.38 -2.96 -4.40
N TYR A 40 0.34 -3.75 -4.25
CA TYR A 40 -0.97 -3.53 -4.87
C TYR A 40 -2.10 -4.03 -3.96
N ILE A 41 -3.31 -3.53 -4.17
CA ILE A 41 -4.45 -3.84 -3.32
C ILE A 41 -4.91 -5.28 -3.55
N ASP A 42 -5.37 -5.57 -4.75
CA ASP A 42 -5.82 -6.88 -5.20
C ASP A 42 -5.93 -6.90 -6.72
N GLU A 43 -5.93 -8.07 -7.35
CA GLU A 43 -6.19 -8.21 -8.78
C GLU A 43 -7.58 -7.72 -9.19
N ASP A 44 -8.58 -7.84 -8.30
CA ASP A 44 -9.95 -7.38 -8.54
C ASP A 44 -10.11 -5.86 -8.43
N PHE A 45 -9.19 -5.18 -7.73
CA PHE A 45 -9.17 -3.72 -7.62
C PHE A 45 -8.20 -3.10 -8.64
N ASP A 46 -6.96 -3.58 -8.67
CA ASP A 46 -5.88 -3.13 -9.55
C ASP A 46 -5.79 -4.00 -10.81
N GLY A 47 -6.91 -4.27 -11.47
CA GLY A 47 -6.95 -5.18 -12.63
C GLY A 47 -5.97 -4.83 -13.76
N LEU A 48 -5.57 -3.56 -13.84
CA LEU A 48 -4.58 -3.06 -14.81
C LEU A 48 -3.20 -3.72 -14.69
N ILE A 49 -2.78 -4.13 -13.49
CA ILE A 49 -1.44 -4.72 -13.29
C ILE A 49 -1.46 -6.24 -13.41
N ALA A 50 -2.62 -6.88 -13.33
CA ALA A 50 -2.74 -8.34 -13.31
C ALA A 50 -1.99 -9.03 -14.48
N PRO A 51 -2.03 -8.54 -15.73
CA PRO A 51 -1.25 -9.12 -16.83
C PRO A 51 0.27 -9.07 -16.59
N PHE A 52 0.76 -8.01 -15.94
CA PHE A 52 2.19 -7.82 -15.67
C PHE A 52 2.69 -8.67 -14.50
N LEU A 53 1.82 -9.01 -13.55
CA LEU A 53 2.18 -9.84 -12.40
C LEU A 53 2.60 -11.26 -12.81
N SER A 54 2.05 -11.82 -13.88
CA SER A 54 2.33 -13.20 -14.31
C SER A 54 3.84 -13.48 -14.52
N ASN A 55 4.57 -12.54 -15.12
CA ASN A 55 5.98 -12.68 -15.45
C ASN A 55 6.92 -11.96 -14.48
N TYR A 56 6.37 -11.18 -13.55
CA TYR A 56 7.16 -10.40 -12.60
C TYR A 56 7.93 -11.32 -11.64
N LYS A 57 9.25 -11.08 -11.54
CA LYS A 57 10.19 -11.91 -10.78
C LYS A 57 10.48 -11.39 -9.37
N GLY A 58 10.23 -10.10 -9.12
CA GLY A 58 10.46 -9.48 -7.82
C GLY A 58 9.39 -9.85 -6.79
N LYS A 59 9.47 -9.23 -5.62
CA LYS A 59 8.55 -9.45 -4.50
C LYS A 59 7.17 -8.88 -4.83
N LYS A 60 6.13 -9.71 -4.74
CA LYS A 60 4.73 -9.29 -4.82
C LYS A 60 4.18 -9.12 -3.41
N VAL A 61 3.51 -8.01 -3.16
CA VAL A 61 2.80 -7.74 -1.90
C VAL A 61 1.37 -7.37 -2.25
N LYS A 62 0.46 -8.31 -1.99
CA LYS A 62 -0.98 -8.13 -2.15
C LYS A 62 -1.59 -7.68 -0.83
N ILE A 63 -2.20 -6.50 -0.79
CA ILE A 63 -2.70 -5.91 0.47
C ILE A 63 -3.98 -6.62 0.94
N SER A 64 -4.77 -7.21 0.05
CA SER A 64 -5.94 -8.02 0.43
C SER A 64 -5.60 -9.27 1.25
N GLU A 65 -4.33 -9.70 1.25
CA GLU A 65 -3.83 -10.80 2.09
C GLU A 65 -3.38 -10.33 3.48
N PHE A 66 -3.60 -9.06 3.83
CA PHE A 66 -3.19 -8.53 5.13
C PHE A 66 -4.23 -8.83 6.20
N ASP A 67 -3.92 -9.75 7.12
CA ASP A 67 -4.73 -10.03 8.31
C ASP A 67 -5.00 -8.80 9.21
N SER A 68 -4.20 -7.74 9.07
CA SER A 68 -4.35 -6.49 9.83
C SER A 68 -5.39 -5.52 9.27
N ILE A 69 -6.04 -5.87 8.16
CA ILE A 69 -6.99 -5.01 7.45
C ILE A 69 -8.35 -5.71 7.37
N ASP A 70 -9.39 -5.02 7.81
CA ASP A 70 -10.77 -5.44 7.63
C ASP A 70 -11.32 -4.87 6.32
N PHE A 71 -11.57 -5.75 5.35
CA PHE A 71 -12.16 -5.41 4.06
C PHE A 71 -13.68 -5.62 4.00
N SER A 72 -14.34 -5.85 5.13
CA SER A 72 -15.79 -6.03 5.13
C SER A 72 -16.53 -4.74 4.75
N SER A 73 -17.59 -4.90 3.95
CA SER A 73 -18.56 -3.85 3.63
C SER A 73 -19.86 -4.06 4.42
N VAL A 74 -20.49 -2.96 4.84
CA VAL A 74 -21.80 -2.98 5.53
C VAL A 74 -22.89 -3.55 4.64
N GLU A 75 -22.79 -3.36 3.32
CA GLU A 75 -23.75 -3.84 2.32
C GLU A 75 -23.40 -5.25 1.80
N GLY A 76 -22.37 -5.89 2.37
CA GLY A 76 -21.78 -7.12 1.84
C GLY A 76 -20.75 -6.84 0.73
N GLY A 77 -19.91 -7.84 0.45
CA GLY A 77 -18.79 -7.70 -0.49
C GLY A 77 -17.53 -7.07 0.12
N VAL A 78 -16.56 -6.73 -0.74
CA VAL A 78 -15.24 -6.25 -0.36
C VAL A 78 -15.18 -4.72 -0.43
N ASN A 79 -14.86 -4.08 0.69
CA ASN A 79 -14.56 -2.65 0.75
C ASN A 79 -13.07 -2.38 0.49
N TRP A 80 -12.74 -2.11 -0.76
CA TRP A 80 -11.37 -1.80 -1.17
C TRP A 80 -10.84 -0.47 -0.60
N HIS A 81 -11.70 0.43 -0.15
CA HIS A 81 -11.35 1.74 0.39
C HIS A 81 -10.86 1.66 1.84
N PHE A 82 -10.13 0.60 2.19
CA PHE A 82 -9.68 0.30 3.54
C PHE A 82 -8.89 1.46 4.18
N TRP A 83 -8.21 2.27 3.37
CA TRP A 83 -7.38 3.38 3.83
C TRP A 83 -8.18 4.53 4.46
N LEU A 84 -9.50 4.57 4.28
CA LEU A 84 -10.39 5.54 4.92
C LEU A 84 -10.69 5.21 6.38
N ASP A 85 -10.45 3.97 6.80
CA ASP A 85 -10.50 3.55 8.21
C ASP A 85 -9.10 3.69 8.85
N LEU A 86 -9.01 4.47 9.94
CA LEU A 86 -7.73 4.74 10.62
C LEU A 86 -7.14 3.51 11.33
N LYS A 87 -7.96 2.56 11.77
CA LYS A 87 -7.51 1.27 12.31
C LYS A 87 -6.88 0.44 11.21
N ASN A 88 -7.53 0.34 10.04
CA ASN A 88 -6.96 -0.33 8.87
C ASN A 88 -5.67 0.36 8.40
N ALA A 89 -5.63 1.69 8.34
CA ALA A 89 -4.44 2.44 7.97
C ALA A 89 -3.26 2.16 8.93
N LYS A 90 -3.52 2.04 10.25
CA LYS A 90 -2.51 1.62 11.24
C LYS A 90 -2.04 0.17 11.01
N GLY A 91 -2.97 -0.76 10.78
CA GLY A 91 -2.67 -2.17 10.49
C GLY A 91 -1.78 -2.30 9.26
N PHE A 92 -2.23 -1.72 8.14
CA PHE A 92 -1.50 -1.64 6.88
C PHE A 92 -0.06 -1.13 7.07
N ARG A 93 0.13 -0.01 7.78
CA ARG A 93 1.46 0.56 8.01
C ARG A 93 2.39 -0.40 8.74
N LYS A 94 1.90 -1.08 9.78
CA LYS A 94 2.69 -2.02 10.58
C LYS A 94 3.08 -3.26 9.77
N GLN A 95 2.11 -3.87 9.09
CA GLN A 95 2.34 -5.08 8.31
C GLN A 95 3.23 -4.81 7.10
N LEU A 96 3.01 -3.70 6.39
CA LEU A 96 3.88 -3.31 5.29
C LEU A 96 5.31 -3.03 5.75
N ALA A 97 5.49 -2.34 6.88
CA ALA A 97 6.82 -2.11 7.44
C ALA A 97 7.54 -3.43 7.77
N ALA A 98 6.85 -4.40 8.35
CA ALA A 98 7.42 -5.72 8.63
C ALA A 98 7.86 -6.45 7.34
N ILE A 99 7.07 -6.35 6.27
CA ILE A 99 7.42 -6.93 4.96
C ILE A 99 8.63 -6.24 4.35
N ILE A 100 8.69 -4.90 4.40
CA ILE A 100 9.82 -4.13 3.89
C ILE A 100 11.09 -4.49 4.66
N ILE A 101 11.05 -4.47 6.00
CA ILE A 101 12.21 -4.81 6.85
C ILE A 101 12.72 -6.24 6.58
N ARG A 102 11.81 -7.18 6.35
CA ARG A 102 12.19 -8.57 6.02
C ARG A 102 12.80 -8.70 4.64
N SER A 103 12.38 -7.88 3.68
CA SER A 103 12.86 -7.93 2.30
C SER A 103 14.15 -7.13 2.10
N PHE A 104 14.30 -6.03 2.87
CA PHE A 104 15.38 -5.04 2.78
C PHE A 104 15.87 -4.72 4.21
N PRO A 105 16.60 -5.66 4.86
CA PRO A 105 17.04 -5.47 6.24
C PRO A 105 18.01 -4.29 6.42
N GLU A 106 18.69 -3.85 5.37
CA GLU A 106 19.61 -2.72 5.36
C GLU A 106 18.92 -1.38 5.63
N ILE A 107 17.63 -1.25 5.32
CA ILE A 107 16.85 -0.02 5.59
C ILE A 107 15.98 -0.14 6.86
N LYS A 108 16.21 -1.18 7.68
CA LYS A 108 15.37 -1.50 8.84
C LYS A 108 15.20 -0.32 9.79
N HIS A 109 16.30 0.36 10.13
CA HIS A 109 16.29 1.46 11.08
C HIS A 109 15.41 2.61 10.58
N ASP A 110 15.63 3.06 9.34
CA ASP A 110 14.84 4.12 8.71
C ASP A 110 13.35 3.76 8.66
N VAL A 111 13.01 2.52 8.30
CA VAL A 111 11.62 2.06 8.23
C VAL A 111 10.96 2.05 9.61
N GLN A 112 11.67 1.66 10.66
CA GLN A 112 11.15 1.65 12.04
C GLN A 112 10.91 3.08 12.55
N GLU A 113 11.83 4.01 12.32
CA GLU A 113 11.66 5.42 12.71
C GLU A 113 10.51 6.07 11.95
N ASN A 114 10.43 5.83 10.64
CA ASN A 114 9.37 6.37 9.78
C ASN A 114 7.99 5.77 10.13
N LEU A 115 7.94 4.49 10.52
CA LEU A 115 6.72 3.87 11.02
C LEU A 115 6.25 4.55 12.31
N LYS A 116 7.15 4.75 13.29
CA LYS A 116 6.83 5.42 14.56
C LYS A 116 6.24 6.81 14.31
N ALA A 117 6.90 7.61 13.47
CA ALA A 117 6.41 8.95 13.13
C ALA A 117 5.05 8.91 12.39
N ALA A 118 4.82 7.93 11.52
CA ALA A 118 3.53 7.78 10.84
C ALA A 118 2.41 7.38 11.81
N LEU A 119 2.67 6.49 12.77
CA LEU A 119 1.66 6.05 13.75
C LEU A 119 1.21 7.19 14.66
N VAL A 120 2.14 8.05 15.11
CA VAL A 120 1.81 9.26 15.89
C VAL A 120 0.83 10.15 15.12
N LYS A 121 1.09 10.42 13.84
CA LYS A 121 0.19 11.24 13.01
C LYS A 121 -1.21 10.63 12.84
N ILE A 122 -1.29 9.30 12.72
CA ILE A 122 -2.59 8.63 12.61
C ILE A 122 -3.34 8.69 13.96
N GLU A 123 -2.64 8.60 15.09
CA GLU A 123 -3.22 8.79 16.42
C GLU A 123 -3.72 10.22 16.63
N GLU A 124 -2.94 11.23 16.24
CA GLU A 124 -3.37 12.64 16.27
C GLU A 124 -4.64 12.86 15.44
N LEU A 125 -4.69 12.28 14.23
CA LEU A 125 -5.87 12.37 13.35
C LEU A 125 -7.10 11.65 13.93
N ASP A 126 -6.91 10.49 14.55
CA ASP A 126 -7.98 9.73 15.20
C ASP A 126 -8.56 10.50 16.40
N ASN A 127 -7.69 11.10 17.23
CA ASN A 127 -8.11 11.95 18.34
C ASN A 127 -8.83 13.21 17.85
N PHE A 128 -8.32 13.83 16.78
CA PHE A 128 -8.98 14.99 16.17
C PHE A 128 -10.38 14.63 15.65
N LYS A 129 -10.53 13.51 14.93
CA LYS A 129 -11.82 13.04 14.43
C LYS A 129 -12.84 12.82 15.57
N LYS A 130 -12.40 12.19 16.67
CA LYS A 130 -13.24 11.98 17.86
C LYS A 130 -13.63 13.27 18.58
N SER A 131 -12.80 14.32 18.52
CA SER A 131 -13.11 15.62 19.13
C SER A 131 -14.12 16.47 18.33
N LYS A 132 -14.40 16.08 17.09
CA LYS A 132 -15.29 16.79 16.15
C LYS A 132 -16.63 16.10 15.92
N LEU A 133 -16.80 14.89 16.46
CA LEU A 133 -18.01 14.07 16.45
C LEU A 133 -18.64 14.12 17.83
#